data_AF-A0A969GG20-F1
#
_entry.id   AF-A0A969GG20-F1
#
_cell.length_a   1.000
_cell.length_b   1.000
_cell.length_c   1.000
_cell.angle_alpha   90.00
_cell.angle_beta   90.00
_cell.angle_gamma   90.00
#
_symmetry.space_group_name_H-M   'P 1'
#
loop_
_entity.id
_entity.type
_entity.pdbx_description
1 polymer ?
#
loop_
_entity_poly.entity_id
_entity_poly.type
_entity_poly.pdbx_seq_one_letter_code
_entity_poly.pdbx_strand_id
1 'polypeptide(L)'
;MALVATILNIGGGIYNNGILTITNSTLSGNSASIGGGISNDLALATITNSTLSGNSATTRGGGIDNTGTLTITNSTLSGNSTPLSGGGIYNNNTLTLTNSTLSGNSAINGGGIYNIGTLNYYNTIIANPTSGGDCVNGGAGSILSGFNLVEDGSCLASLSGDPNLGPLQDNGGPTFTHALLSGSIAIDAGNAGVCPSTDQRGVTRPIDGDAVVGAVCDIGAYEYSPDSTFPTVVFDSLVASYASGAGPSNFTVTFSENVHDPTGNTNADDVTNPDNYLVVEDGANGTFNTVSCAGGVAGDDVQATITSVTYNAGLFTATVNLSGALPNGSYRLFVCGTTSIADTVLNTLNNGLSDYTFDFVVGAVTTTPPTTSSVSASALPNTGFAPHKVTFLPAQPAELAYSALGDIWLEIPSQNIKSNIVGIPQSEDKTWNVSWLGNETGWLNGTAFPTWNGNSVLTAHVTDANGLPGPFADLKGLNHGDQIIVHLFDQQYIFEIQNSRMVRPYTTNFAFQSMSRPFLPYTHHLSGIHSIF
;
A
#
# COMPACT_ATOMS: atom_id res chain seq x y z
N MET A 1 -67.48 -17.05 0.49
CA MET A 1 -66.22 -17.80 0.59
C MET A 1 -65.21 -17.04 -0.24
N ALA A 2 -64.46 -16.12 0.37
CA ALA A 2 -63.45 -15.33 -0.32
C ALA A 2 -62.16 -16.14 -0.32
N LEU A 3 -61.72 -16.54 -1.51
CA LEU A 3 -60.41 -17.13 -1.73
C LEU A 3 -59.38 -16.00 -1.55
N VAL A 4 -58.78 -15.88 -0.36
CA VAL A 4 -57.60 -15.04 -0.18
C VAL A 4 -56.45 -15.79 -0.85
N ALA A 5 -56.18 -15.47 -2.11
CA ALA A 5 -54.91 -15.83 -2.73
C ALA A 5 -53.83 -15.01 -2.03
N THR A 6 -53.14 -15.62 -1.06
CA THR A 6 -51.86 -15.09 -0.58
C THR A 6 -50.91 -15.11 -1.78
N ILE A 7 -50.67 -13.96 -2.39
CA ILE A 7 -49.61 -13.81 -3.38
C ILE A 7 -48.32 -14.11 -2.61
N LEU A 8 -47.68 -15.25 -2.89
CA LEU A 8 -46.35 -15.55 -2.37
C LEU A 8 -45.43 -14.43 -2.86
N ASN A 9 -44.91 -13.62 -1.94
CA ASN A 9 -43.90 -12.62 -2.27
C ASN A 9 -42.59 -13.38 -2.55
N ILE A 10 -42.16 -13.45 -3.81
CA ILE A 10 -41.04 -14.27 -4.27
C ILE A 10 -40.05 -13.33 -4.99
N GLY A 11 -38.76 -13.43 -4.65
CA GLY A 11 -37.71 -12.62 -5.27
C GLY A 11 -37.79 -11.16 -4.83
N GLY A 12 -37.40 -10.87 -3.58
CA GLY A 12 -37.62 -9.55 -2.98
C GLY A 12 -36.90 -8.42 -3.70
N GLY A 13 -35.73 -8.70 -4.28
CA GLY A 13 -35.07 -7.84 -5.26
C GLY A 13 -35.42 -8.25 -6.69
N ILE A 14 -35.19 -9.53 -7.04
CA ILE A 14 -35.38 -10.06 -8.39
C ILE A 14 -36.08 -11.42 -8.36
N TYR A 15 -37.17 -11.54 -9.11
CA TYR A 15 -37.74 -12.81 -9.53
C TYR A 15 -37.31 -13.12 -10.96
N ASN A 16 -36.53 -14.20 -11.14
CA ASN A 16 -36.06 -14.64 -12.45
C ASN A 16 -36.78 -15.92 -12.88
N ASN A 17 -37.47 -15.84 -14.02
CA ASN A 17 -38.07 -16.98 -14.73
C ASN A 17 -37.54 -17.10 -16.18
N GLY A 18 -36.40 -16.46 -16.48
CA GLY A 18 -35.79 -16.41 -17.80
C GLY A 18 -34.27 -16.55 -17.74
N ILE A 19 -33.55 -15.56 -18.26
CA ILE A 19 -32.08 -15.47 -18.19
C ILE A 19 -31.71 -14.19 -17.46
N LEU A 20 -30.93 -14.33 -16.39
CA LEU A 20 -30.44 -13.22 -15.58
C LEU A 20 -28.91 -13.17 -15.59
N THR A 21 -28.37 -11.98 -15.82
CA THR A 21 -26.93 -11.70 -15.65
C THR A 21 -26.78 -10.50 -14.74
N ILE A 22 -26.01 -10.66 -13.66
CA ILE A 22 -25.65 -9.61 -12.72
C ILE A 22 -24.14 -9.49 -12.71
N THR A 23 -23.62 -8.27 -12.88
CA THR A 23 -22.18 -8.01 -12.92
C THR A 23 -21.87 -6.70 -12.22
N ASN A 24 -20.84 -6.65 -11.37
CA ASN A 24 -20.39 -5.43 -10.70
C ASN A 24 -21.55 -4.69 -9.99
N SER A 25 -22.43 -5.43 -9.32
CA SER A 25 -23.68 -4.90 -8.78
C SER A 25 -23.88 -5.25 -7.31
N THR A 26 -24.60 -4.38 -6.59
CA THR A 26 -25.01 -4.62 -5.20
C THR A 26 -26.52 -4.82 -5.13
N LEU A 27 -26.94 -5.94 -4.54
CA LEU A 27 -28.34 -6.23 -4.20
C LEU A 27 -28.46 -6.38 -2.69
N SER A 28 -28.99 -5.37 -2.02
CA SER A 28 -28.98 -5.33 -0.56
C SER A 28 -30.30 -4.95 0.09
N GLY A 29 -30.56 -5.50 1.27
CA GLY A 29 -31.70 -5.10 2.12
C GLY A 29 -33.08 -5.48 1.58
N ASN A 30 -33.15 -6.45 0.66
CA ASN A 30 -34.41 -6.89 0.06
C ASN A 30 -35.06 -7.98 0.92
N SER A 31 -36.40 -8.07 0.87
CA SER A 31 -37.16 -9.00 1.70
C SER A 31 -38.31 -9.66 0.95
N ALA A 32 -38.45 -10.99 1.10
CA ALA A 32 -39.53 -11.77 0.48
C ALA A 32 -39.95 -12.97 1.34
N SER A 33 -40.92 -13.76 0.86
CA SER A 33 -41.20 -15.08 1.43
C SER A 33 -40.12 -16.08 1.03
N ILE A 34 -39.71 -16.06 -0.23
CA ILE A 34 -38.75 -16.99 -0.84
C ILE A 34 -37.78 -16.16 -1.69
N GLY A 35 -36.48 -16.36 -1.51
CA GLY A 35 -35.46 -15.61 -2.25
C GLY A 35 -35.49 -14.14 -1.88
N GLY A 36 -34.96 -13.79 -0.70
CA GLY A 36 -35.00 -12.41 -0.19
C GLY A 36 -34.36 -11.41 -1.15
N GLY A 37 -33.18 -11.75 -1.68
CA GLY A 37 -32.55 -11.03 -2.78
C GLY A 37 -33.07 -11.52 -4.13
N ILE A 38 -32.83 -12.80 -4.44
CA ILE A 38 -33.16 -13.40 -5.74
C ILE A 38 -33.94 -14.69 -5.56
N SER A 39 -34.98 -14.88 -6.36
CA SER A 39 -35.53 -16.21 -6.63
C SER A 39 -35.27 -16.57 -8.08
N ASN A 40 -34.47 -17.62 -8.30
CA ASN A 40 -34.15 -18.18 -9.61
C ASN A 40 -35.03 -19.40 -9.87
N ASP A 41 -36.19 -19.15 -10.49
CA ASP A 41 -37.28 -20.13 -10.60
C ASP A 41 -37.21 -20.90 -11.93
N LEU A 42 -36.67 -22.12 -11.87
CA LEU A 42 -36.46 -22.99 -13.03
C LEU A 42 -35.72 -22.30 -14.21
N ALA A 43 -34.91 -21.29 -13.87
CA ALA A 43 -34.30 -20.34 -14.80
C ALA A 43 -32.77 -20.39 -14.78
N LEU A 44 -32.12 -19.63 -15.66
CA LEU A 44 -30.67 -19.47 -15.70
C LEU A 44 -30.26 -18.13 -15.09
N ALA A 45 -29.32 -18.16 -14.15
CA ALA A 45 -28.74 -16.97 -13.55
C ALA A 45 -27.21 -17.05 -13.48
N THR A 46 -26.55 -15.95 -13.83
CA THR A 46 -25.11 -15.75 -13.66
C THR A 46 -24.85 -14.49 -12.87
N ILE A 47 -24.06 -14.61 -11.81
CA ILE A 47 -23.67 -13.50 -10.93
C ILE A 47 -22.15 -13.43 -10.90
N THR A 48 -21.59 -12.26 -11.20
CA THR A 48 -20.14 -12.07 -11.27
C THR A 48 -19.74 -10.76 -10.59
N ASN A 49 -18.67 -10.78 -9.80
CA ASN A 49 -18.11 -9.58 -9.17
C ASN A 49 -19.18 -8.73 -8.44
N SER A 50 -20.08 -9.37 -7.70
CA SER A 50 -21.26 -8.69 -7.14
C SER A 50 -21.45 -8.99 -5.67
N THR A 51 -22.17 -8.11 -4.98
CA THR A 51 -22.44 -8.22 -3.55
C THR A 51 -23.94 -8.37 -3.30
N LEU A 52 -24.33 -9.46 -2.64
CA LEU A 52 -25.69 -9.64 -2.14
C LEU A 52 -25.65 -9.60 -0.61
N SER A 53 -26.19 -8.54 -0.01
CA SER A 53 -26.04 -8.34 1.43
C SER A 53 -27.30 -7.97 2.18
N GLY A 54 -27.44 -8.48 3.41
CA GLY A 54 -28.56 -8.11 4.29
C GLY A 54 -29.94 -8.41 3.71
N ASN A 55 -30.06 -9.34 2.76
CA ASN A 55 -31.37 -9.75 2.23
C ASN A 55 -32.00 -10.79 3.15
N SER A 56 -33.34 -10.80 3.23
CA SER A 56 -34.06 -11.68 4.14
C SER A 56 -35.25 -12.39 3.51
N ALA A 57 -35.48 -13.65 3.90
CA ALA A 57 -36.64 -14.41 3.48
C ALA A 57 -37.36 -15.01 4.68
N THR A 58 -38.69 -15.09 4.67
CA THR A 58 -39.43 -15.73 5.78
C THR A 58 -39.43 -17.25 5.72
N THR A 59 -39.11 -17.85 4.57
CA THR A 59 -39.17 -19.31 4.37
C THR A 59 -37.83 -19.91 3.98
N ARG A 60 -37.23 -19.52 2.86
CA ARG A 60 -35.94 -20.09 2.41
C ARG A 60 -35.22 -19.16 1.46
N GLY A 61 -33.91 -19.32 1.37
CA GLY A 61 -33.05 -18.52 0.50
C GLY A 61 -33.06 -17.06 0.93
N GLY A 62 -32.45 -16.74 2.07
CA GLY A 62 -32.37 -15.37 2.57
C GLY A 62 -31.73 -14.44 1.54
N GLY A 63 -30.61 -14.86 0.96
CA GLY A 63 -30.02 -14.23 -0.21
C GLY A 63 -30.67 -14.73 -1.49
N ILE A 64 -30.54 -16.03 -1.77
CA ILE A 64 -30.99 -16.64 -3.02
C ILE A 64 -31.77 -17.94 -2.78
N ASP A 65 -32.93 -18.08 -3.40
CA ASP A 65 -33.60 -19.36 -3.62
C ASP A 65 -33.36 -19.82 -5.06
N ASN A 66 -32.73 -20.98 -5.24
CA ASN A 66 -32.40 -21.54 -6.55
C ASN A 66 -33.14 -22.85 -6.80
N THR A 67 -34.09 -22.84 -7.74
CA THR A 67 -34.71 -24.06 -8.31
C THR A 67 -34.27 -24.30 -9.76
N GLY A 68 -33.49 -23.39 -10.35
CA GLY A 68 -32.92 -23.48 -11.68
C GLY A 68 -31.41 -23.76 -11.71
N THR A 69 -30.70 -23.16 -12.68
CA THR A 69 -29.24 -23.21 -12.78
C THR A 69 -28.65 -21.86 -12.40
N LEU A 70 -27.75 -21.87 -11.42
CA LEU A 70 -27.12 -20.67 -10.88
C LEU A 70 -25.60 -20.81 -10.90
N THR A 71 -24.93 -19.84 -11.51
CA THR A 71 -23.47 -19.70 -11.49
C THR A 71 -23.10 -18.41 -10.78
N ILE A 72 -22.20 -18.50 -9.82
CA ILE A 72 -21.70 -17.36 -9.03
C ILE A 72 -20.17 -17.40 -9.08
N THR A 73 -19.57 -16.28 -9.48
CA THR A 73 -18.10 -16.15 -9.57
C THR A 73 -17.67 -14.84 -8.93
N ASN A 74 -16.57 -14.83 -8.17
CA ASN A 74 -15.98 -13.61 -7.60
C ASN A 74 -16.99 -12.73 -6.83
N SER A 75 -17.97 -13.35 -6.19
CA SER A 75 -19.08 -12.61 -5.58
C SER A 75 -19.15 -12.83 -4.08
N THR A 76 -19.65 -11.82 -3.37
CA THR A 76 -19.76 -11.82 -1.91
C THR A 76 -21.23 -11.87 -1.51
N LEU A 77 -21.60 -12.88 -0.72
CA LEU A 77 -22.94 -12.99 -0.13
C LEU A 77 -22.78 -12.83 1.38
N SER A 78 -23.28 -11.74 1.94
CA SER A 78 -22.98 -11.37 3.33
C SER A 78 -24.23 -11.02 4.15
N GLY A 79 -24.36 -11.59 5.34
CA GLY A 79 -25.41 -11.19 6.28
C GLY A 79 -26.84 -11.46 5.78
N ASN A 80 -27.04 -12.37 4.82
CA ASN A 80 -28.37 -12.73 4.35
C ASN A 80 -29.00 -13.76 5.31
N SER A 81 -30.33 -13.69 5.50
CA SER A 81 -30.98 -14.46 6.57
C SER A 81 -32.35 -15.03 6.23
N THR A 82 -32.67 -16.17 6.83
CA THR A 82 -34.02 -16.74 6.82
C THR A 82 -34.22 -17.60 8.06
N PRO A 83 -35.42 -17.70 8.66
CA PRO A 83 -35.60 -18.51 9.86
C PRO A 83 -35.54 -20.02 9.58
N LEU A 84 -35.56 -20.52 8.33
CA LEU A 84 -35.55 -21.97 8.08
C LEU A 84 -34.26 -22.45 7.40
N SER A 85 -34.12 -22.28 6.08
CA SER A 85 -33.05 -22.98 5.34
C SER A 85 -32.41 -22.13 4.25
N GLY A 86 -31.08 -22.15 4.22
CA GLY A 86 -30.29 -21.41 3.25
C GLY A 86 -30.29 -19.92 3.54
N GLY A 87 -29.53 -19.49 4.54
CA GLY A 87 -29.41 -18.07 4.90
C GLY A 87 -28.83 -17.26 3.74
N GLY A 88 -27.70 -17.73 3.22
CA GLY A 88 -27.11 -17.24 1.97
C GLY A 88 -27.88 -17.80 0.78
N ILE A 89 -27.81 -19.12 0.59
CA ILE A 89 -28.39 -19.80 -0.56
C ILE A 89 -29.18 -21.04 -0.14
N TYR A 90 -30.41 -21.15 -0.60
CA TYR A 90 -31.14 -22.41 -0.67
C TYR A 90 -31.04 -22.97 -2.09
N ASN A 91 -30.43 -24.13 -2.27
CA ASN A 91 -30.26 -24.77 -3.57
C ASN A 91 -31.06 -26.07 -3.69
N ASN A 92 -32.01 -26.11 -4.63
CA ASN A 92 -32.80 -27.29 -4.98
C ASN A 92 -32.57 -27.77 -6.42
N ASN A 93 -31.53 -27.25 -7.09
CA ASN A 93 -31.16 -27.71 -8.41
C ASN A 93 -29.64 -27.53 -8.59
N THR A 94 -29.16 -26.80 -9.58
CA THR A 94 -27.72 -26.74 -9.87
C THR A 94 -27.15 -25.41 -9.43
N LEU A 95 -26.18 -25.47 -8.50
CA LEU A 95 -25.40 -24.32 -8.04
C LEU A 95 -23.92 -24.57 -8.39
N THR A 96 -23.32 -23.60 -9.09
CA THR A 96 -21.88 -23.53 -9.32
C THR A 96 -21.30 -22.28 -8.67
N LEU A 97 -20.30 -22.45 -7.81
CA LEU A 97 -19.58 -21.38 -7.12
C LEU A 97 -18.09 -21.43 -7.49
N THR A 98 -17.48 -20.27 -7.74
CA THR A 98 -16.03 -20.18 -8.00
C THR A 98 -15.49 -18.89 -7.41
N ASN A 99 -14.45 -18.98 -6.57
CA ASN A 99 -13.80 -17.81 -5.98
C ASN A 99 -14.81 -16.87 -5.33
N SER A 100 -15.70 -17.39 -4.48
CA SER A 100 -16.77 -16.62 -3.85
C SER A 100 -16.68 -16.67 -2.33
N THR A 101 -17.26 -15.67 -1.66
CA THR A 101 -17.26 -15.62 -0.19
C THR A 101 -18.70 -15.50 0.32
N LEU A 102 -19.14 -16.49 1.09
CA LEU A 102 -20.39 -16.48 1.85
C LEU A 102 -20.04 -16.30 3.32
N SER A 103 -20.35 -15.15 3.91
CA SER A 103 -20.00 -14.84 5.30
C SER A 103 -21.17 -14.24 6.08
N GLY A 104 -21.31 -14.51 7.39
CA GLY A 104 -22.32 -13.85 8.22
C GLY A 104 -23.77 -14.26 7.92
N ASN A 105 -24.01 -15.24 7.04
CA ASN A 105 -25.36 -15.63 6.63
C ASN A 105 -26.03 -16.53 7.68
N SER A 106 -27.36 -16.50 7.80
CA SER A 106 -28.08 -17.11 8.93
C SER A 106 -29.31 -17.91 8.54
N ALA A 107 -29.41 -19.15 9.02
CA ALA A 107 -30.62 -19.96 8.97
C ALA A 107 -30.58 -21.08 10.03
N ILE A 108 -31.70 -21.75 10.30
CA ILE A 108 -31.68 -22.94 11.17
C ILE A 108 -30.88 -24.08 10.52
N ASN A 109 -30.99 -24.24 9.20
CA ASN A 109 -30.21 -25.22 8.45
C ASN A 109 -29.45 -24.53 7.32
N GLY A 110 -28.11 -24.63 7.35
CA GLY A 110 -27.25 -24.06 6.31
C GLY A 110 -27.30 -22.54 6.30
N GLY A 111 -26.66 -21.93 7.29
CA GLY A 111 -26.51 -20.48 7.40
C GLY A 111 -25.90 -19.90 6.12
N GLY A 112 -24.80 -20.47 5.63
CA GLY A 112 -24.25 -20.18 4.31
C GLY A 112 -25.10 -20.82 3.19
N ILE A 113 -25.10 -22.15 3.13
CA ILE A 113 -25.78 -22.92 2.08
C ILE A 113 -26.62 -24.06 2.67
N TYR A 114 -27.86 -24.16 2.24
CA TYR A 114 -28.65 -25.38 2.37
C TYR A 114 -28.84 -26.00 0.98
N ASN A 115 -28.21 -27.14 0.74
CA ASN A 115 -28.23 -27.85 -0.52
C ASN A 115 -29.08 -29.11 -0.45
N ILE A 116 -30.01 -29.27 -1.40
CA ILE A 116 -30.69 -30.53 -1.68
C ILE A 116 -30.58 -30.97 -3.15
N GLY A 117 -29.99 -30.13 -4.00
CA GLY A 117 -29.65 -30.41 -5.41
C GLY A 117 -28.16 -30.70 -5.63
N THR A 118 -27.65 -30.33 -6.80
CA THR A 118 -26.23 -30.43 -7.16
C THR A 118 -25.47 -29.19 -6.75
N LEU A 119 -24.37 -29.37 -6.02
CA LEU A 119 -23.45 -28.32 -5.60
C LEU A 119 -22.07 -28.56 -6.19
N ASN A 120 -21.65 -27.69 -7.10
CA ASN A 120 -20.29 -27.64 -7.63
C ASN A 120 -19.61 -26.38 -7.10
N TYR A 121 -18.51 -26.50 -6.39
CA TYR A 121 -17.86 -25.31 -5.85
C TYR A 121 -16.36 -25.46 -5.73
N TYR A 122 -15.65 -24.37 -6.07
CA TYR A 122 -14.20 -24.31 -6.06
C TYR A 122 -13.71 -22.98 -5.50
N ASN A 123 -12.56 -22.99 -4.82
CA ASN A 123 -11.92 -21.78 -4.30
C ASN A 123 -12.90 -20.89 -3.50
N THR A 124 -13.89 -21.45 -2.81
CA THR A 124 -14.98 -20.69 -2.18
C THR A 124 -14.88 -20.76 -0.67
N ILE A 125 -15.13 -19.61 -0.02
CA ILE A 125 -15.23 -19.48 1.44
C ILE A 125 -16.70 -19.54 1.86
N ILE A 126 -17.02 -20.35 2.86
CA ILE A 126 -18.29 -20.31 3.59
C ILE A 126 -17.98 -20.29 5.08
N ALA A 127 -18.33 -19.20 5.78
CA ALA A 127 -17.92 -19.01 7.17
C ALA A 127 -18.83 -18.05 7.94
N ASN A 128 -18.56 -17.94 9.24
CA ASN A 128 -19.16 -17.01 10.19
C ASN A 128 -20.70 -17.01 10.21
N PRO A 129 -21.41 -18.15 10.14
CA PRO A 129 -22.85 -18.17 10.15
C PRO A 129 -23.32 -17.80 11.54
N THR A 130 -24.33 -16.93 11.64
CA THR A 130 -24.87 -16.58 12.95
C THR A 130 -25.78 -17.69 13.52
N SER A 131 -26.20 -18.65 12.70
CA SER A 131 -26.88 -19.90 13.11
C SER A 131 -26.88 -20.96 11.99
N GLY A 132 -27.04 -22.24 12.35
CA GLY A 132 -27.34 -23.37 11.45
C GLY A 132 -26.21 -24.01 10.67
N GLY A 133 -24.95 -23.70 11.01
CA GLY A 133 -23.75 -24.21 10.36
C GLY A 133 -23.48 -23.56 8.99
N ASP A 134 -22.29 -23.78 8.45
CA ASP A 134 -21.87 -23.14 7.20
C ASP A 134 -22.61 -23.70 6.01
N CYS A 135 -22.58 -25.02 5.88
CA CYS A 135 -23.17 -25.74 4.77
C CYS A 135 -23.84 -27.02 5.23
N VAL A 136 -25.09 -27.21 4.78
CA VAL A 136 -25.85 -28.43 5.03
C VAL A 136 -26.24 -29.04 3.69
N ASN A 137 -25.83 -30.29 3.48
CA ASN A 137 -26.29 -31.10 2.37
C ASN A 137 -27.41 -32.04 2.82
N GLY A 138 -28.66 -31.63 2.64
CA GLY A 138 -29.85 -32.36 3.08
C GLY A 138 -30.46 -33.28 2.03
N GLY A 139 -29.99 -33.23 0.77
CA GLY A 139 -30.55 -33.98 -0.35
C GLY A 139 -29.61 -35.05 -0.91
N ALA A 140 -30.12 -35.82 -1.88
CA ALA A 140 -29.37 -36.89 -2.55
C ALA A 140 -28.50 -36.39 -3.72
N GLY A 141 -28.43 -35.08 -3.95
CA GLY A 141 -27.65 -34.51 -5.04
C GLY A 141 -26.14 -34.60 -4.80
N SER A 142 -25.38 -34.57 -5.90
CA SER A 142 -23.93 -34.71 -5.86
C SER A 142 -23.24 -33.42 -5.41
N ILE A 143 -22.14 -33.58 -4.69
CA ILE A 143 -21.20 -32.51 -4.41
C ILE A 143 -19.92 -32.75 -5.20
N LEU A 144 -19.51 -31.75 -5.97
CA LEU A 144 -18.18 -31.65 -6.55
C LEU A 144 -17.48 -30.46 -5.90
N SER A 145 -16.50 -30.73 -5.05
CA SER A 145 -15.79 -29.75 -4.23
C SER A 145 -14.29 -29.81 -4.53
N GLY A 146 -13.61 -28.66 -4.52
CA GLY A 146 -12.15 -28.59 -4.57
C GLY A 146 -11.61 -27.26 -4.10
N PHE A 147 -10.62 -27.29 -3.20
CA PHE A 147 -9.93 -26.09 -2.69
C PHE A 147 -10.88 -25.08 -2.06
N ASN A 148 -11.89 -25.57 -1.34
CA ASN A 148 -12.83 -24.73 -0.60
C ASN A 148 -12.44 -24.64 0.86
N LEU A 149 -12.75 -23.51 1.49
CA LEU A 149 -12.68 -23.31 2.92
C LEU A 149 -14.10 -23.20 3.47
N VAL A 150 -14.47 -24.16 4.32
CA VAL A 150 -15.73 -24.11 5.07
C VAL A 150 -15.35 -24.17 6.54
N GLU A 151 -15.68 -23.14 7.31
CA GLU A 151 -15.16 -22.94 8.66
C GLU A 151 -15.38 -24.16 9.57
N ASP A 152 -16.58 -24.73 9.56
CA ASP A 152 -16.98 -25.92 10.32
C ASP A 152 -16.62 -27.26 9.64
N GLY A 153 -15.97 -27.22 8.46
CA GLY A 153 -15.55 -28.38 7.68
C GLY A 153 -16.67 -29.13 6.96
N SER A 154 -17.89 -28.59 6.94
CA SER A 154 -19.03 -29.23 6.26
C SER A 154 -18.91 -29.26 4.73
N CYS A 155 -19.80 -30.04 4.11
CA CYS A 155 -19.96 -30.15 2.65
C CYS A 155 -18.73 -30.60 1.82
N LEU A 156 -17.75 -31.30 2.43
CA LEU A 156 -16.53 -31.77 1.75
C LEU A 156 -15.53 -30.64 1.46
N ALA A 157 -15.32 -29.74 2.42
CA ALA A 157 -14.31 -28.70 2.34
C ALA A 157 -12.88 -29.27 2.29
N SER A 158 -11.97 -28.54 1.64
CA SER A 158 -10.54 -28.87 1.62
C SER A 158 -9.83 -28.33 2.84
N LEU A 159 -10.25 -27.14 3.30
CA LEU A 159 -9.78 -26.48 4.50
C LEU A 159 -10.96 -26.21 5.45
N SER A 160 -10.66 -26.24 6.74
CA SER A 160 -11.58 -25.89 7.83
C SER A 160 -10.83 -25.08 8.88
N GLY A 161 -11.54 -24.17 9.56
CA GLY A 161 -10.96 -23.17 10.44
C GLY A 161 -11.38 -21.75 10.05
N ASP A 162 -11.14 -20.80 10.94
CA ASP A 162 -11.49 -19.41 10.73
C ASP A 162 -10.74 -18.85 9.50
N PRO A 163 -11.45 -18.35 8.47
CA PRO A 163 -10.82 -17.70 7.32
C PRO A 163 -10.20 -16.34 7.63
N ASN A 164 -10.31 -15.81 8.86
CA ASN A 164 -9.78 -14.51 9.27
C ASN A 164 -10.20 -13.37 8.32
N LEU A 165 -11.51 -13.22 8.14
CA LEU A 165 -12.10 -12.21 7.25
C LEU A 165 -12.24 -10.85 7.95
N GLY A 166 -11.92 -9.78 7.22
CA GLY A 166 -12.32 -8.43 7.57
C GLY A 166 -13.84 -8.23 7.45
N PRO A 167 -14.39 -7.12 7.98
CA PRO A 167 -15.82 -6.79 7.82
C PRO A 167 -16.20 -6.59 6.35
N LEU A 168 -17.50 -6.66 6.06
CA LEU A 168 -18.02 -6.26 4.75
C LEU A 168 -17.89 -4.74 4.64
N GLN A 169 -17.00 -4.27 3.78
CA GLN A 169 -16.75 -2.84 3.59
C GLN A 169 -16.23 -2.56 2.18
N ASP A 170 -15.98 -1.28 1.90
CA ASP A 170 -15.22 -0.90 0.72
C ASP A 170 -13.75 -1.29 0.92
N ASN A 171 -13.30 -2.30 0.16
CA ASN A 171 -11.89 -2.72 0.11
C ASN A 171 -11.31 -2.48 -1.29
N GLY A 172 -11.87 -1.52 -2.02
CA GLY A 172 -11.59 -1.24 -3.43
C GLY A 172 -12.49 -2.01 -4.40
N GLY A 173 -12.51 -1.58 -5.66
CA GLY A 173 -13.32 -2.18 -6.72
C GLY A 173 -14.76 -1.65 -6.80
N PRO A 174 -15.64 -2.30 -7.59
CA PRO A 174 -16.99 -1.79 -7.85
C PRO A 174 -18.03 -2.14 -6.76
N THR A 175 -17.75 -3.10 -5.88
CA THR A 175 -18.68 -3.60 -4.86
C THR A 175 -17.96 -3.98 -3.56
N PHE A 176 -18.69 -4.00 -2.43
CA PHE A 176 -18.13 -4.33 -1.12
C PHE A 176 -17.75 -5.80 -0.99
N THR A 177 -16.59 -6.06 -0.39
CA THR A 177 -16.04 -7.40 -0.17
C THR A 177 -15.74 -7.65 1.30
N HIS A 178 -15.48 -8.91 1.66
CA HIS A 178 -14.73 -9.25 2.88
C HIS A 178 -13.27 -9.44 2.47
N ALA A 179 -12.37 -8.60 2.99
CA ALA A 179 -10.94 -8.77 2.77
C ALA A 179 -10.41 -10.00 3.53
N LEU A 180 -9.41 -10.69 2.96
CA LEU A 180 -8.58 -11.59 3.74
C LEU A 180 -7.63 -10.75 4.59
N LEU A 181 -7.53 -11.05 5.89
CA LEU A 181 -6.56 -10.41 6.76
C LEU A 181 -5.25 -11.21 6.77
N SER A 182 -4.15 -10.54 7.14
CA SER A 182 -2.85 -11.19 7.29
C SER A 182 -2.94 -12.43 8.18
N GLY A 183 -2.31 -13.53 7.76
CA GLY A 183 -2.38 -14.83 8.43
C GLY A 183 -3.64 -15.65 8.16
N SER A 184 -4.52 -15.22 7.24
CA SER A 184 -5.64 -16.03 6.78
C SER A 184 -5.16 -17.33 6.14
N ILE A 185 -5.78 -18.46 6.50
CA ILE A 185 -5.53 -19.77 5.88
C ILE A 185 -6.06 -19.89 4.44
N ALA A 186 -6.75 -18.86 3.94
CA ALA A 186 -7.27 -18.80 2.58
C ALA A 186 -6.26 -18.20 1.58
N ILE A 187 -5.19 -17.56 2.09
CA ILE A 187 -4.13 -16.95 1.28
C ILE A 187 -3.31 -18.04 0.59
N ASP A 188 -3.06 -17.89 -0.71
CA ASP A 188 -2.33 -18.82 -1.60
C ASP A 188 -2.83 -20.28 -1.55
N ALA A 189 -4.08 -20.48 -1.13
CA ALA A 189 -4.63 -21.81 -0.86
C ALA A 189 -5.55 -22.37 -1.96
N GLY A 190 -5.79 -21.60 -3.03
CA GLY A 190 -6.70 -21.96 -4.10
C GLY A 190 -6.12 -22.93 -5.14
N ASN A 191 -6.93 -23.26 -6.13
CA ASN A 191 -6.53 -24.02 -7.30
C ASN A 191 -6.23 -23.11 -8.49
N ALA A 192 -4.94 -22.95 -8.80
CA ALA A 192 -4.45 -22.18 -9.93
C ALA A 192 -5.12 -22.52 -11.29
N GLY A 193 -5.56 -23.77 -11.48
CA GLY A 193 -6.15 -24.22 -12.75
C GLY A 193 -7.58 -23.71 -13.03
N VAL A 194 -8.25 -23.12 -12.03
CA VAL A 194 -9.64 -22.62 -12.15
C VAL A 194 -9.79 -21.18 -11.67
N CYS A 195 -8.70 -20.48 -11.35
CA CYS A 195 -8.72 -19.09 -10.92
C CYS A 195 -9.17 -18.16 -12.06
N PRO A 196 -10.15 -17.29 -11.84
CA PRO A 196 -10.40 -16.13 -12.71
C PRO A 196 -9.17 -15.22 -12.75
N SER A 197 -9.00 -14.45 -13.84
CA SER A 197 -7.84 -13.55 -14.03
C SER A 197 -7.78 -12.37 -13.05
N THR A 198 -8.91 -12.06 -12.40
CA THR A 198 -9.00 -11.03 -11.36
C THR A 198 -9.91 -11.50 -10.23
N ASP A 199 -9.82 -10.85 -9.07
CA ASP A 199 -10.80 -10.96 -7.99
C ASP A 199 -12.06 -10.10 -8.23
N GLN A 200 -12.96 -10.01 -7.24
CA GLN A 200 -14.17 -9.18 -7.31
C GLN A 200 -13.88 -7.70 -7.61
N ARG A 201 -12.76 -7.21 -7.12
CA ARG A 201 -12.37 -5.80 -7.16
C ARG A 201 -11.71 -5.43 -8.49
N GLY A 202 -11.28 -6.43 -9.25
CA GLY A 202 -10.49 -6.27 -10.46
C GLY A 202 -8.98 -6.38 -10.22
N VAL A 203 -8.54 -6.77 -9.01
CA VAL A 203 -7.13 -7.04 -8.71
C VAL A 203 -6.71 -8.32 -9.42
N THR A 204 -5.55 -8.31 -10.07
CA THR A 204 -5.02 -9.45 -10.84
C THR A 204 -4.76 -10.65 -9.94
N ARG A 205 -4.91 -11.86 -10.49
CA ARG A 205 -4.59 -13.13 -9.83
C ARG A 205 -3.61 -13.97 -10.65
N PRO A 206 -2.74 -14.78 -10.00
CA PRO A 206 -2.50 -14.82 -8.56
C PRO A 206 -1.54 -13.70 -8.10
N ILE A 207 -1.66 -13.27 -6.85
CA ILE A 207 -0.63 -12.48 -6.13
C ILE A 207 -0.04 -13.38 -5.05
N ASP A 208 1.29 -13.39 -4.92
CA ASP A 208 1.98 -14.09 -3.83
C ASP A 208 1.70 -13.33 -2.52
N GLY A 209 0.88 -13.93 -1.67
CA GLY A 209 0.34 -13.34 -0.46
C GLY A 209 0.95 -13.84 0.85
N ASP A 210 1.55 -15.04 0.84
CA ASP A 210 2.21 -15.64 2.00
C ASP A 210 3.75 -15.55 1.97
N ALA A 211 4.30 -14.96 0.90
CA ALA A 211 5.74 -14.83 0.64
C ALA A 211 6.47 -16.20 0.55
N VAL A 212 5.73 -17.28 0.31
CA VAL A 212 6.27 -18.59 -0.04
C VAL A 212 6.36 -18.70 -1.55
N VAL A 213 7.52 -19.14 -2.05
CA VAL A 213 7.80 -19.20 -3.48
C VAL A 213 6.72 -19.96 -4.25
N GLY A 214 5.92 -19.21 -5.02
CA GLY A 214 4.95 -19.72 -5.99
C GLY A 214 3.55 -19.20 -5.73
N ALA A 215 3.21 -18.07 -6.37
CA ALA A 215 1.89 -17.45 -6.28
C ALA A 215 0.75 -18.40 -6.70
N VAL A 216 -0.25 -18.54 -5.84
CA VAL A 216 -1.49 -19.28 -6.08
C VAL A 216 -2.65 -18.35 -5.75
N CYS A 217 -3.77 -18.42 -6.49
CA CYS A 217 -4.85 -17.50 -6.15
C CYS A 217 -5.48 -17.88 -4.81
N ASP A 218 -6.06 -16.89 -4.16
CA ASP A 218 -6.72 -17.13 -2.89
C ASP A 218 -8.05 -17.84 -3.04
N ILE A 219 -8.43 -18.54 -1.96
CA ILE A 219 -9.80 -19.00 -1.80
C ILE A 219 -10.66 -17.78 -1.45
N GLY A 220 -11.77 -17.61 -2.18
CA GLY A 220 -12.76 -16.55 -1.94
C GLY A 220 -12.80 -15.47 -3.02
N ALA A 221 -13.60 -14.45 -2.75
CA ALA A 221 -13.87 -13.34 -3.69
C ALA A 221 -12.79 -12.26 -3.71
N TYR A 222 -11.80 -12.34 -2.83
CA TYR A 222 -10.75 -11.36 -2.61
C TYR A 222 -9.39 -11.99 -2.91
N GLU A 223 -8.47 -11.23 -3.51
CA GLU A 223 -7.06 -11.57 -3.59
C GLU A 223 -6.25 -10.70 -2.62
N TYR A 224 -5.65 -11.31 -1.63
CA TYR A 224 -4.72 -10.72 -0.71
C TYR A 224 -3.48 -10.26 -1.47
N SER A 225 -3.26 -8.95 -1.40
CA SER A 225 -1.98 -8.36 -1.74
C SER A 225 -1.38 -7.91 -0.42
N PRO A 226 -0.25 -8.48 0.01
CA PRO A 226 0.48 -7.93 1.14
C PRO A 226 0.86 -6.50 0.75
N ASP A 227 0.69 -5.59 1.70
CA ASP A 227 1.12 -4.23 1.51
C ASP A 227 2.65 -4.23 1.40
N SER A 228 3.16 -3.99 0.20
CA SER A 228 4.59 -3.90 -0.07
C SER A 228 5.12 -2.48 0.07
N THR A 229 4.29 -1.54 0.52
CA THR A 229 4.72 -0.18 0.84
C THR A 229 5.13 -0.12 2.31
N PHE A 230 6.25 0.55 2.55
CA PHE A 230 6.81 0.70 3.88
C PHE A 230 6.82 2.20 4.17
N PRO A 231 6.42 2.62 5.38
CA PRO A 231 6.49 4.03 5.71
C PRO A 231 7.96 4.46 5.69
N THR A 232 8.19 5.67 5.20
CA THR A 232 9.48 6.34 5.22
C THR A 232 9.32 7.72 5.83
N VAL A 233 10.37 8.27 6.44
CA VAL A 233 10.36 9.69 6.81
C VAL A 233 10.62 10.47 5.54
N VAL A 234 9.64 11.25 5.11
CA VAL A 234 9.80 12.15 3.98
C VAL A 234 10.41 13.46 4.45
N PHE A 235 10.00 13.98 5.62
CA PHE A 235 10.38 15.30 6.18
C PHE A 235 10.79 15.25 7.64
N ASP A 236 11.69 16.16 8.02
CA ASP A 236 11.73 16.72 9.35
C ASP A 236 11.90 18.25 9.31
N SER A 237 11.38 18.96 10.30
CA SER A 237 11.48 20.44 10.35
C SER A 237 12.81 20.96 10.88
N LEU A 238 13.81 20.10 11.11
CA LEU A 238 15.11 20.55 11.57
C LEU A 238 15.86 21.21 10.41
N VAL A 239 16.76 22.11 10.76
CA VAL A 239 17.70 22.70 9.80
C VAL A 239 19.11 22.33 10.20
N ALA A 240 19.99 22.17 9.22
CA ALA A 240 21.37 21.72 9.44
C ALA A 240 22.16 22.63 10.41
N SER A 241 21.78 23.90 10.57
CA SER A 241 22.46 24.83 11.48
C SER A 241 21.51 25.86 12.10
N TYR A 242 21.53 25.96 13.41
CA TYR A 242 20.86 26.99 14.20
C TYR A 242 21.87 28.01 14.72
N ALA A 243 21.41 29.27 14.85
CA ALA A 243 22.20 30.30 15.51
C ALA A 243 22.43 29.97 16.99
N SER A 244 23.46 30.56 17.59
CA SER A 244 23.76 30.39 19.02
C SER A 244 22.55 30.76 19.89
N GLY A 245 22.14 29.84 20.77
CA GLY A 245 20.97 30.02 21.64
C GLY A 245 19.62 29.95 20.93
N ALA A 246 19.59 29.54 19.66
CA ALA A 246 18.36 29.37 18.87
C ALA A 246 18.04 27.90 18.57
N GLY A 247 18.53 26.96 19.40
CA GLY A 247 18.24 25.55 19.25
C GLY A 247 16.72 25.27 19.36
N PRO A 248 16.22 24.28 18.62
CA PRO A 248 14.79 23.97 18.62
C PRO A 248 14.35 23.43 19.98
N SER A 249 13.13 23.76 20.39
CA SER A 249 12.43 23.14 21.54
C SER A 249 11.42 22.08 21.11
N ASN A 250 11.11 22.03 19.81
CA ASN A 250 10.33 20.98 19.16
C ASN A 250 10.71 20.93 17.68
N PHE A 251 10.32 19.85 17.03
CA PHE A 251 10.39 19.70 15.58
C PHE A 251 9.28 18.76 15.12
N THR A 252 9.00 18.76 13.82
CA THR A 252 8.06 17.82 13.22
C THR A 252 8.79 16.79 12.38
N VAL A 253 8.20 15.60 12.25
CA VAL A 253 8.61 14.52 11.35
C VAL A 253 7.39 14.14 10.52
N THR A 254 7.49 14.13 9.20
CA THR A 254 6.40 13.71 8.30
C THR A 254 6.76 12.40 7.62
N PHE A 255 5.80 11.48 7.59
CA PHE A 255 5.93 10.16 6.98
C PHE A 255 5.31 10.12 5.57
N SER A 256 5.74 9.18 4.73
CA SER A 256 5.20 8.97 3.37
C SER A 256 3.73 8.55 3.35
N GLU A 257 3.26 7.99 4.46
CA GLU A 257 1.93 7.43 4.65
C GLU A 257 1.54 7.45 6.11
N ASN A 258 0.33 6.96 6.41
CA ASN A 258 -0.16 6.93 7.77
C ASN A 258 0.55 5.86 8.62
N VAL A 259 1.07 6.26 9.77
CA VAL A 259 1.75 5.37 10.72
C VAL A 259 0.86 4.99 11.91
N HIS A 260 1.21 3.89 12.57
CA HIS A 260 0.46 3.28 13.67
C HIS A 260 0.34 4.27 14.85
N ASP A 261 -0.89 4.64 15.18
CA ASP A 261 -1.25 5.56 16.28
C ASP A 261 -2.47 4.98 17.04
N PRO A 262 -2.29 3.90 17.81
CA PRO A 262 -3.34 3.33 18.64
C PRO A 262 -3.64 4.25 19.83
N THR A 263 -4.79 4.07 20.49
CA THR A 263 -5.11 4.89 21.68
C THR A 263 -4.12 4.63 22.81
N GLY A 264 -3.29 5.63 23.11
CA GLY A 264 -2.22 5.55 24.12
C GLY A 264 -0.96 6.24 23.60
N ASN A 265 0.14 6.13 24.36
CA ASN A 265 1.47 6.66 23.98
C ASN A 265 2.60 5.72 24.42
N THR A 266 2.30 4.44 24.65
CA THR A 266 3.21 3.49 25.32
C THR A 266 3.45 2.21 24.54
N ASN A 267 2.73 1.99 23.44
CA ASN A 267 2.99 0.82 22.62
C ASN A 267 4.33 0.98 21.91
N ALA A 268 5.02 -0.13 21.66
CA ALA A 268 6.36 -0.08 21.10
C ALA A 268 6.36 0.53 19.69
N ASP A 269 5.34 0.25 18.90
CA ASP A 269 5.15 0.67 17.50
C ASP A 269 4.37 1.97 17.31
N ASP A 270 3.92 2.57 18.41
CA ASP A 270 3.11 3.79 18.42
C ASP A 270 3.96 5.03 18.11
N VAL A 271 3.60 5.72 17.02
CA VAL A 271 4.30 6.94 16.56
C VAL A 271 4.35 8.04 17.62
N THR A 272 3.43 8.04 18.60
CA THR A 272 3.38 9.03 19.68
C THR A 272 4.17 8.64 20.93
N ASN A 273 4.79 7.45 20.94
CA ASN A 273 5.70 7.03 21.99
C ASN A 273 7.04 7.79 21.88
N PRO A 274 7.46 8.58 22.89
CA PRO A 274 8.73 9.29 22.87
C PRO A 274 9.97 8.41 22.70
N ASP A 275 9.91 7.14 23.08
CA ASP A 275 11.03 6.19 22.96
C ASP A 275 11.33 5.83 21.49
N ASN A 276 10.44 6.19 20.56
CA ASN A 276 10.60 5.94 19.12
C ASN A 276 11.41 7.02 18.39
N TYR A 277 12.00 7.95 19.16
CA TYR A 277 12.83 9.03 18.68
C TYR A 277 14.03 9.20 19.60
N LEU A 278 15.22 9.40 19.02
CA LEU A 278 16.41 9.77 19.78
C LEU A 278 16.95 11.09 19.25
N VAL A 279 17.33 11.99 20.14
CA VAL A 279 18.12 13.16 19.80
C VAL A 279 19.35 13.11 20.68
N VAL A 280 20.54 12.95 20.09
CA VAL A 280 21.79 12.81 20.83
C VAL A 280 22.75 13.94 20.49
N GLU A 281 23.44 14.46 21.48
CA GLU A 281 24.58 15.38 21.33
C GLU A 281 25.88 14.57 21.20
N ASP A 282 26.78 15.00 20.32
CA ASP A 282 28.12 14.41 20.24
C ASP A 282 28.86 14.62 21.56
N GLY A 283 29.39 13.54 22.12
CA GLY A 283 30.07 13.59 23.41
C GLY A 283 31.36 14.42 23.38
N ALA A 284 32.13 14.36 24.47
CA ALA A 284 33.37 15.11 24.64
C ALA A 284 34.43 14.85 23.55
N ASN A 285 34.33 13.72 22.84
CA ASN A 285 35.21 13.37 21.73
C ASN A 285 34.84 14.02 20.37
N GLY A 286 33.68 14.68 20.26
CA GLY A 286 33.20 15.34 19.04
C GLY A 286 32.77 14.38 17.91
N THR A 287 32.40 13.14 18.26
CA THR A 287 31.95 12.11 17.31
C THR A 287 30.76 11.35 17.87
N PHE A 288 29.72 11.13 17.06
CA PHE A 288 28.59 10.29 17.46
C PHE A 288 29.01 8.83 17.62
N ASN A 289 28.82 8.27 18.80
CA ASN A 289 28.97 6.84 19.06
C ASN A 289 27.66 6.06 18.86
N THR A 290 26.52 6.74 19.01
CA THR A 290 25.18 6.23 18.74
C THR A 290 24.99 6.10 17.23
N VAL A 291 24.63 4.89 16.79
CA VAL A 291 24.53 4.54 15.35
C VAL A 291 23.14 4.06 14.93
N SER A 292 22.27 3.70 15.88
CA SER A 292 20.90 3.25 15.62
C SER A 292 20.07 3.33 16.89
N CYS A 293 18.74 3.30 16.74
CA CYS A 293 17.80 3.13 17.83
C CYS A 293 17.96 1.76 18.52
N ALA A 294 18.18 0.69 17.75
CA ALA A 294 18.39 -0.66 18.28
C ALA A 294 19.61 -0.76 19.21
N GLY A 295 20.67 0.00 18.93
CA GLY A 295 21.86 0.07 19.77
C GLY A 295 21.69 0.91 21.04
N GLY A 296 20.67 1.76 21.09
CA GLY A 296 20.49 2.77 22.13
C GLY A 296 21.63 3.81 22.15
N VAL A 297 21.53 4.74 23.09
CA VAL A 297 22.57 5.77 23.31
C VAL A 297 23.88 5.08 23.70
N ALA A 298 24.97 5.42 23.01
CA ALA A 298 26.25 4.74 23.16
C ALA A 298 27.39 5.72 23.49
N GLY A 299 28.44 5.20 24.12
CA GLY A 299 29.68 5.93 24.34
C GLY A 299 29.54 7.14 25.27
N ASP A 300 30.04 8.30 24.83
CA ASP A 300 29.94 9.57 25.55
C ASP A 300 28.84 10.50 25.01
N ASP A 301 28.01 10.03 24.06
CA ASP A 301 26.86 10.77 23.56
C ASP A 301 25.82 11.01 24.67
N VAL A 302 25.19 12.19 24.62
CA VAL A 302 24.17 12.59 25.61
C VAL A 302 22.82 12.75 24.93
N GLN A 303 21.81 12.01 25.39
CA GLN A 303 20.45 12.11 24.85
C GLN A 303 19.73 13.35 25.40
N ALA A 304 19.15 14.13 24.50
CA ALA A 304 18.18 15.17 24.83
C ALA A 304 16.83 14.56 25.21
N THR A 305 16.20 15.08 26.26
CA THR A 305 14.93 14.56 26.75
C THR A 305 13.77 14.97 25.83
N ILE A 306 13.08 13.97 25.29
CA ILE A 306 11.81 14.12 24.60
C ILE A 306 10.68 13.95 25.63
N THR A 307 9.79 14.93 25.70
CA THR A 307 8.72 14.99 26.72
C THR A 307 7.41 14.40 26.23
N SER A 308 7.09 14.60 24.96
CA SER A 308 5.88 14.06 24.32
C SER A 308 6.01 14.10 22.81
N VAL A 309 5.25 13.24 22.16
CA VAL A 309 5.04 13.26 20.71
C VAL A 309 3.54 13.31 20.45
N THR A 310 3.10 14.15 19.53
CA THR A 310 1.70 14.19 19.07
C THR A 310 1.63 13.92 17.58
N TYR A 311 0.62 13.20 17.12
CA TYR A 311 0.52 12.82 15.71
C TYR A 311 -0.76 13.37 15.06
N ASN A 312 -0.63 13.75 13.79
CA ASN A 312 -1.73 14.14 12.93
C ASN A 312 -1.82 13.19 11.74
N ALA A 313 -2.73 12.22 11.82
CA ALA A 313 -2.97 11.22 10.78
C ALA A 313 -3.47 11.83 9.45
N GLY A 314 -4.03 13.04 9.44
CA GLY A 314 -4.44 13.71 8.20
C GLY A 314 -3.27 14.37 7.44
N LEU A 315 -2.15 14.59 8.12
CA LEU A 315 -0.94 15.20 7.57
C LEU A 315 0.28 14.27 7.66
N PHE A 316 0.08 13.04 8.14
CA PHE A 316 1.14 12.07 8.45
C PHE A 316 2.31 12.67 9.23
N THR A 317 2.01 13.58 10.15
CA THR A 317 3.04 14.42 10.81
C THR A 317 3.05 14.21 12.32
N ALA A 318 4.18 13.76 12.85
CA ALA A 318 4.48 13.74 14.27
C ALA A 318 5.15 15.06 14.70
N THR A 319 4.78 15.59 15.86
CA THR A 319 5.43 16.74 16.50
C THR A 319 6.13 16.25 17.76
N VAL A 320 7.45 16.32 17.75
CA VAL A 320 8.33 15.86 18.83
C VAL A 320 8.70 17.04 19.71
N ASN A 321 8.33 16.98 21.00
CA ASN A 321 8.54 18.07 21.95
C ASN A 321 9.70 17.76 22.90
N LEU A 322 10.70 18.63 22.93
CA LEU A 322 11.86 18.50 23.82
C LEU A 322 11.58 19.16 25.18
N SER A 323 12.32 18.77 26.21
CA SER A 323 12.19 19.37 27.56
C SER A 323 12.58 20.85 27.60
N GLY A 324 13.28 21.34 26.57
CA GLY A 324 13.70 22.72 26.41
C GLY A 324 14.40 22.92 25.06
N ALA A 325 14.74 24.16 24.76
CA ALA A 325 15.57 24.48 23.60
C ALA A 325 16.94 23.82 23.72
N LEU A 326 17.41 23.17 22.65
CA LEU A 326 18.73 22.55 22.64
C LEU A 326 19.84 23.62 22.81
N PRO A 327 20.83 23.38 23.68
CA PRO A 327 21.97 24.26 23.84
C PRO A 327 22.90 24.20 22.61
N ASN A 328 24.00 24.96 22.65
CA ASN A 328 24.98 24.90 21.58
C ASN A 328 25.72 23.55 21.61
N GLY A 329 25.75 22.83 20.49
CA GLY A 329 26.33 21.48 20.35
C GLY A 329 26.10 20.92 18.95
N SER A 330 26.62 19.72 18.67
CA SER A 330 26.28 18.96 17.45
C SER A 330 25.32 17.85 17.82
N TYR A 331 24.24 17.71 17.06
CA TYR A 331 23.15 16.79 17.37
C TYR A 331 22.84 15.86 16.21
N ARG A 332 22.36 14.66 16.53
CA ARG A 332 21.77 13.71 15.57
C ARG A 332 20.39 13.30 16.04
N LEU A 333 19.41 13.45 15.15
CA LEU A 333 18.08 12.85 15.27
C LEU A 333 18.12 11.41 14.75
N PHE A 334 17.42 10.51 15.43
CA PHE A 334 17.00 9.22 14.95
C PHE A 334 15.47 9.11 15.03
N VAL A 335 14.86 8.59 13.97
CA VAL A 335 13.46 8.14 13.96
C VAL A 335 13.49 6.64 13.73
N CYS A 336 12.95 5.89 14.70
CA CYS A 336 13.32 4.50 14.91
C CYS A 336 12.57 3.53 13.99
N GLY A 337 13.18 3.19 12.86
CA GLY A 337 12.66 2.17 11.94
C GLY A 337 13.12 0.77 12.28
N THR A 338 14.35 0.62 12.78
CA THR A 338 14.91 -0.70 13.15
C THR A 338 14.24 -1.34 14.35
N THR A 339 13.46 -0.59 15.14
CA THR A 339 12.93 -1.07 16.42
C THR A 339 11.43 -0.91 16.62
N SER A 340 10.78 0.07 15.98
CA SER A 340 9.46 0.48 16.46
C SER A 340 8.48 1.00 15.43
N ILE A 341 8.73 2.16 14.81
CA ILE A 341 7.70 2.84 14.02
C ILE A 341 7.24 1.94 12.87
N ALA A 342 5.93 1.77 12.72
CA ALA A 342 5.30 0.98 11.66
C ALA A 342 4.07 1.68 11.09
N ASP A 343 3.59 1.24 9.93
CA ASP A 343 2.35 1.72 9.32
C ASP A 343 1.10 1.17 10.04
N THR A 344 -0.08 1.53 9.56
CA THR A 344 -1.34 1.02 10.13
C THR A 344 -1.56 -0.49 10.00
N VAL A 345 -0.79 -1.18 9.16
CA VAL A 345 -0.81 -2.64 8.97
C VAL A 345 0.43 -3.35 9.53
N LEU A 346 1.25 -2.61 10.29
CA LEU A 346 2.45 -3.05 11.00
C LEU A 346 3.67 -3.37 10.11
N ASN A 347 3.75 -2.79 8.91
CA ASN A 347 5.03 -2.74 8.19
C ASN A 347 5.93 -1.68 8.82
N THR A 348 7.13 -2.08 9.24
CA THR A 348 8.07 -1.20 9.91
C THR A 348 8.65 -0.12 8.99
N LEU A 349 8.97 1.03 9.55
CA LEU A 349 9.59 2.16 8.86
C LEU A 349 10.90 1.71 8.20
N ASN A 350 11.06 2.04 6.93
CA ASN A 350 12.15 1.56 6.07
C ASN A 350 12.28 0.02 6.08
N ASN A 351 11.17 -0.70 6.19
CA ASN A 351 11.11 -2.16 6.31
C ASN A 351 11.93 -2.72 7.49
N GLY A 352 12.15 -1.92 8.54
CA GLY A 352 12.94 -2.33 9.69
C GLY A 352 14.43 -2.45 9.44
N LEU A 353 14.90 -2.09 8.23
CA LEU A 353 16.29 -2.22 7.84
C LEU A 353 17.17 -1.06 8.34
N SER A 354 16.58 0.12 8.51
CA SER A 354 17.32 1.32 8.89
C SER A 354 16.47 2.35 9.65
N ASP A 355 17.13 3.11 10.52
CA ASP A 355 16.55 4.32 11.12
C ASP A 355 16.70 5.50 10.18
N TYR A 356 15.77 6.45 10.23
CA TYR A 356 16.00 7.75 9.61
C TYR A 356 16.89 8.59 10.53
N THR A 357 17.92 9.23 9.97
CA THR A 357 18.86 10.06 10.74
C THR A 357 19.05 11.44 10.15
N PHE A 358 19.15 12.47 11.00
CA PHE A 358 19.45 13.84 10.57
C PHE A 358 20.43 14.53 11.50
N ASP A 359 21.53 15.04 10.95
CA ASP A 359 22.59 15.73 11.70
C ASP A 359 22.42 17.25 11.61
N PHE A 360 22.55 17.94 12.74
CA PHE A 360 22.48 19.40 12.81
C PHE A 360 23.35 19.98 13.92
N VAL A 361 23.60 21.29 13.87
CA VAL A 361 24.38 22.01 14.88
C VAL A 361 23.63 23.22 15.44
N VAL A 362 23.91 23.57 16.69
CA VAL A 362 23.44 24.79 17.34
C VAL A 362 24.67 25.60 17.79
N GLY A 363 24.85 26.83 17.30
CA GLY A 363 25.95 27.70 17.73
C GLY A 363 27.08 27.92 16.71
N ALA A 364 28.11 28.67 17.13
CA ALA A 364 29.11 29.24 16.23
C ALA A 364 30.06 28.19 15.66
N VAL A 365 30.01 28.04 14.33
CA VAL A 365 31.01 27.34 13.50
C VAL A 365 32.40 27.92 13.82
N THR A 366 33.23 27.16 14.54
CA THR A 366 34.65 27.51 14.64
C THR A 366 35.27 27.42 13.25
N THR A 367 36.09 28.41 12.90
CA THR A 367 36.52 28.75 11.53
C THR A 367 37.57 27.81 10.90
N THR A 368 37.48 26.52 11.20
CA THR A 368 37.88 25.48 10.25
C THR A 368 36.59 24.79 9.91
N PRO A 369 36.18 24.71 8.63
CA PRO A 369 35.11 23.79 8.29
C PRO A 369 35.52 22.47 8.96
N PRO A 370 34.71 21.89 9.87
CA PRO A 370 34.80 20.45 10.02
C PRO A 370 34.73 19.97 8.57
N THR A 371 35.67 19.13 8.14
CA THR A 371 35.51 18.41 6.88
C THR A 371 34.09 17.93 6.91
N THR A 372 33.25 18.56 6.09
CA THR A 372 31.82 18.47 6.27
C THR A 372 31.53 16.99 6.04
N SER A 373 31.13 16.30 7.09
CA SER A 373 30.14 15.24 6.95
C SER A 373 28.81 15.90 6.60
N SER A 374 28.82 16.80 5.60
CA SER A 374 27.72 16.92 4.67
C SER A 374 27.44 15.51 4.21
N VAL A 375 26.17 15.15 4.06
CA VAL A 375 25.72 14.04 3.23
C VAL A 375 26.59 14.02 1.97
N SER A 376 27.60 13.16 1.98
CA SER A 376 28.76 13.28 1.08
C SER A 376 28.56 12.20 0.06
N ALA A 377 27.81 12.50 -0.99
CA ALA A 377 27.83 11.65 -2.16
C ALA A 377 29.28 11.36 -2.56
N SER A 378 29.66 10.08 -2.59
CA SER A 378 30.99 9.66 -3.06
C SER A 378 31.10 9.79 -4.58
N ALA A 379 29.96 9.65 -5.27
CA ALA A 379 29.75 9.98 -6.67
C ALA A 379 28.27 10.23 -6.93
N LEU A 380 27.96 11.03 -7.95
CA LEU A 380 26.62 11.12 -8.48
C LEU A 380 26.33 9.90 -9.40
N PRO A 381 25.05 9.44 -9.52
CA PRO A 381 24.72 8.21 -10.23
C PRO A 381 25.04 8.27 -11.73
N ASN A 382 25.43 7.14 -12.31
CA ASN A 382 25.54 7.06 -13.77
C ASN A 382 24.15 6.91 -14.39
N THR A 383 23.73 7.90 -15.17
CA THR A 383 22.37 7.98 -15.72
C THR A 383 22.34 7.54 -17.19
N GLY A 384 21.76 6.38 -17.40
CA GLY A 384 21.43 5.87 -18.74
C GLY A 384 22.42 4.85 -19.29
N PHE A 385 22.04 4.28 -20.43
CA PHE A 385 22.68 3.13 -21.04
C PHE A 385 23.39 3.48 -22.34
N ALA A 386 24.07 2.51 -22.92
CA ALA A 386 24.73 2.69 -24.22
C ALA A 386 23.68 3.00 -25.32
N PRO A 387 23.80 4.13 -26.05
CA PRO A 387 22.87 4.48 -27.12
C PRO A 387 22.79 3.40 -28.19
N HIS A 388 21.58 3.12 -28.68
CA HIS A 388 21.30 2.11 -29.71
C HIS A 388 21.70 0.67 -29.33
N LYS A 389 21.84 0.39 -28.04
CA LYS A 389 22.14 -0.95 -27.53
C LYS A 389 21.19 -1.31 -26.38
N VAL A 390 20.53 -2.46 -26.52
CA VAL A 390 19.74 -3.03 -25.43
C VAL A 390 20.67 -3.54 -24.33
N THR A 391 20.42 -3.09 -23.11
CA THR A 391 21.08 -3.55 -21.89
C THR A 391 20.07 -4.35 -21.08
N PHE A 392 20.36 -5.63 -20.87
CA PHE A 392 19.51 -6.47 -20.01
C PHE A 392 19.76 -6.13 -18.55
N LEU A 393 18.70 -5.72 -17.87
CA LEU A 393 18.72 -5.46 -16.44
C LEU A 393 18.25 -6.71 -15.68
N PRO A 394 18.90 -7.07 -14.56
CA PRO A 394 18.32 -8.02 -13.62
C PRO A 394 17.05 -7.41 -12.99
N ALA A 395 16.22 -8.26 -12.38
CA ALA A 395 15.14 -7.78 -11.52
C ALA A 395 15.72 -6.84 -10.45
N GLN A 396 15.01 -5.73 -10.18
CA GLN A 396 15.44 -4.77 -9.17
C GLN A 396 15.47 -5.45 -7.81
N PRO A 397 16.61 -5.46 -7.11
CA PRO A 397 16.67 -5.95 -5.74
C PRO A 397 15.79 -5.09 -4.84
N ALA A 398 15.12 -5.70 -3.86
CA ALA A 398 14.19 -5.01 -2.97
C ALA A 398 14.90 -3.89 -2.18
N GLU A 399 16.16 -4.09 -1.81
CA GLU A 399 17.01 -3.11 -1.13
C GLU A 399 17.36 -1.87 -1.98
N LEU A 400 17.15 -1.94 -3.29
CA LEU A 400 17.34 -0.82 -4.23
C LEU A 400 16.01 -0.31 -4.80
N ALA A 401 14.88 -0.77 -4.28
CA ALA A 401 13.56 -0.35 -4.74
C ALA A 401 13.38 1.17 -4.59
N TYR A 402 12.74 1.79 -5.57
CA TYR A 402 12.45 3.22 -5.52
C TYR A 402 11.19 3.48 -4.70
N SER A 403 11.24 4.51 -3.86
CA SER A 403 10.12 4.91 -3.03
C SER A 403 9.06 5.63 -3.88
N ALA A 404 7.81 5.18 -3.82
CA ALA A 404 6.69 5.96 -4.31
C ALA A 404 6.52 7.19 -3.40
N LEU A 405 6.50 8.40 -3.99
CA LEU A 405 6.44 9.66 -3.25
C LEU A 405 5.05 10.31 -3.29
N GLY A 406 4.01 9.53 -3.60
CA GLY A 406 2.65 10.01 -3.80
C GLY A 406 2.46 10.73 -5.15
N ASP A 407 1.56 11.73 -5.18
CA ASP A 407 1.18 12.50 -6.38
C ASP A 407 2.18 13.61 -6.75
N ILE A 408 3.48 13.27 -6.76
CA ILE A 408 4.54 14.19 -7.16
C ILE A 408 5.05 13.87 -8.56
N TRP A 409 5.08 14.88 -9.43
CA TRP A 409 5.55 14.73 -10.80
C TRP A 409 6.22 15.99 -11.34
N LEU A 410 7.13 15.78 -12.28
CA LEU A 410 7.94 16.78 -12.95
C LEU A 410 7.31 17.18 -14.28
N GLU A 411 7.26 18.49 -14.54
CA GLU A 411 6.96 19.08 -15.85
C GLU A 411 8.09 20.02 -16.28
N ILE A 412 8.59 19.84 -17.50
CA ILE A 412 9.49 20.80 -18.16
C ILE A 412 8.83 21.23 -19.48
N PRO A 413 8.05 22.33 -19.48
CA PRO A 413 7.22 22.70 -20.62
C PRO A 413 7.99 22.91 -21.92
N SER A 414 9.18 23.51 -21.85
CA SER A 414 10.00 23.82 -23.05
C SER A 414 10.53 22.56 -23.75
N GLN A 415 10.58 21.42 -23.05
CA GLN A 415 11.04 20.14 -23.58
C GLN A 415 9.89 19.11 -23.70
N ASN A 416 8.65 19.48 -23.38
CA ASN A 416 7.49 18.59 -23.34
C ASN A 416 7.72 17.33 -22.48
N ILE A 417 8.41 17.49 -21.34
CA ILE A 417 8.67 16.40 -20.39
C ILE A 417 7.58 16.41 -19.33
N LYS A 418 6.99 15.23 -19.09
CA LYS A 418 6.12 14.93 -17.95
C LYS A 418 6.49 13.56 -17.39
N SER A 419 6.85 13.50 -16.11
CA SER A 419 7.35 12.28 -15.50
C SER A 419 7.01 12.24 -14.02
N ASN A 420 6.60 11.08 -13.51
CA ASN A 420 6.48 10.87 -12.06
C ASN A 420 7.85 11.05 -11.39
N ILE A 421 7.86 11.52 -10.14
CA ILE A 421 9.06 11.59 -9.32
C ILE A 421 9.04 10.45 -8.30
N VAL A 422 10.08 9.63 -8.29
CA VAL A 422 10.29 8.54 -7.32
C VAL A 422 11.51 8.82 -6.45
N GLY A 423 11.55 8.30 -5.23
CA GLY A 423 12.67 8.45 -4.32
C GLY A 423 13.72 7.38 -4.57
N ILE A 424 14.97 7.76 -4.83
CA ILE A 424 16.07 6.80 -4.98
C ILE A 424 16.83 6.72 -3.66
N PRO A 425 16.86 5.57 -2.99
CA PRO A 425 17.60 5.40 -1.75
C PRO A 425 19.10 5.57 -1.98
N GLN A 426 19.79 6.17 -1.01
CA GLN A 426 21.25 6.27 -1.02
C GLN A 426 21.84 4.96 -0.51
N SER A 427 22.76 4.36 -1.27
CA SER A 427 23.50 3.15 -0.89
C SER A 427 24.51 3.44 0.22
N GLU A 428 24.96 2.41 0.94
CA GLU A 428 25.94 2.53 2.04
C GLU A 428 27.24 3.23 1.64
N ASP A 429 27.67 3.09 0.37
CA ASP A 429 28.84 3.75 -0.19
C ASP A 429 28.60 5.22 -0.58
N LYS A 430 27.43 5.77 -0.23
CA LYS A 430 26.96 7.12 -0.55
C LYS A 430 26.82 7.37 -2.06
N THR A 431 26.41 6.36 -2.81
CA THR A 431 25.99 6.48 -4.22
C THR A 431 24.50 6.18 -4.39
N TRP A 432 23.98 6.30 -5.61
CA TRP A 432 22.61 5.93 -5.96
C TRP A 432 22.63 5.01 -7.17
N ASN A 433 21.74 4.01 -7.17
CA ASN A 433 21.57 3.13 -8.32
C ASN A 433 20.29 3.49 -9.08
N VAL A 434 20.47 4.05 -10.26
CA VAL A 434 19.38 4.58 -11.11
C VAL A 434 18.98 3.63 -12.23
N SER A 435 19.47 2.38 -12.22
CA SER A 435 19.36 1.46 -13.36
C SER A 435 17.92 1.17 -13.78
N TRP A 436 16.96 1.21 -12.85
CA TRP A 436 15.58 0.77 -13.07
C TRP A 436 14.60 1.92 -13.30
N LEU A 437 15.06 3.17 -13.41
CA LEU A 437 14.18 4.35 -13.48
C LEU A 437 13.23 4.30 -14.68
N GLY A 438 13.64 3.64 -15.77
CA GLY A 438 12.83 3.59 -16.99
C GLY A 438 12.52 5.00 -17.51
N ASN A 439 11.24 5.36 -17.51
CA ASN A 439 10.75 6.67 -17.94
C ASN A 439 10.44 7.63 -16.78
N GLU A 440 10.78 7.25 -15.55
CA GLU A 440 10.55 8.07 -14.37
C GLU A 440 11.72 9.03 -14.10
N THR A 441 11.46 10.00 -13.23
CA THR A 441 12.45 10.91 -12.68
C THR A 441 12.71 10.50 -11.24
N GLY A 442 13.95 10.29 -10.88
CA GLY A 442 14.35 9.97 -9.53
C GLY A 442 14.81 11.20 -8.77
N TRP A 443 14.28 11.43 -7.58
CA TRP A 443 14.85 12.32 -6.59
C TRP A 443 15.92 11.58 -5.78
N LEU A 444 17.11 12.17 -5.64
CA LEU A 444 18.20 11.56 -4.88
C LEU A 444 17.98 11.77 -3.39
N ASN A 445 17.63 10.69 -2.67
CA ASN A 445 17.45 10.74 -1.22
C ASN A 445 18.75 11.21 -0.55
N GLY A 446 18.64 12.13 0.41
CA GLY A 446 19.77 12.86 1.00
C GLY A 446 20.01 14.25 0.40
N THR A 447 19.18 14.69 -0.56
CA THR A 447 19.11 16.08 -1.04
C THR A 447 17.84 16.74 -0.52
N ALA A 448 17.66 18.06 -0.70
CA ALA A 448 16.39 18.68 -0.30
C ALA A 448 15.23 18.06 -1.09
N PHE A 449 14.09 17.85 -0.46
CA PHE A 449 12.91 17.37 -1.17
C PHE A 449 12.48 18.39 -2.26
N PRO A 450 11.94 17.96 -3.41
CA PRO A 450 11.73 18.85 -4.57
C PRO A 450 10.85 20.07 -4.33
N THR A 451 10.04 20.09 -3.27
CA THR A 451 9.16 21.22 -2.92
C THR A 451 9.70 22.07 -1.77
N TRP A 452 10.89 21.77 -1.23
CA TRP A 452 11.43 22.40 -0.02
C TRP A 452 12.58 23.36 -0.28
N ASN A 453 12.85 24.19 0.74
CA ASN A 453 14.01 25.06 0.76
C ASN A 453 15.29 24.23 0.89
N GLY A 454 16.17 24.39 -0.09
CA GLY A 454 17.44 23.68 -0.19
C GLY A 454 17.71 23.33 -1.65
N ASN A 455 18.77 22.57 -1.89
CA ASN A 455 19.05 22.07 -3.24
C ASN A 455 18.50 20.66 -3.39
N SER A 456 17.50 20.50 -4.26
CA SER A 456 16.97 19.19 -4.65
C SER A 456 17.70 18.69 -5.90
N VAL A 457 17.93 17.39 -5.99
CA VAL A 457 18.64 16.79 -7.12
C VAL A 457 17.72 15.76 -7.77
N LEU A 458 17.41 15.99 -9.05
CA LEU A 458 16.50 15.17 -9.83
C LEU A 458 17.26 14.52 -10.99
N THR A 459 17.03 13.24 -11.23
CA THR A 459 17.78 12.47 -12.19
C THR A 459 16.87 11.63 -13.06
N ALA A 460 17.21 11.45 -14.33
CA ALA A 460 16.51 10.53 -15.20
C ALA A 460 17.43 10.09 -16.33
N HIS A 461 17.05 9.06 -17.06
CA HIS A 461 17.85 8.55 -18.16
C HIS A 461 17.87 9.50 -19.35
N VAL A 462 19.07 9.71 -19.91
CA VAL A 462 19.26 10.27 -21.27
C VAL A 462 19.08 9.20 -22.33
N THR A 463 19.42 7.97 -22.00
CA THR A 463 19.20 6.80 -22.84
C THR A 463 18.67 5.68 -21.95
N ASP A 464 17.52 5.11 -22.30
CA ASP A 464 16.87 4.02 -21.57
C ASP A 464 17.59 2.68 -21.80
N ALA A 465 17.17 1.63 -21.08
CA ALA A 465 17.77 0.30 -21.19
C ALA A 465 17.58 -0.35 -22.57
N ASN A 466 16.64 0.14 -23.39
CA ASN A 466 16.44 -0.31 -24.76
C ASN A 466 17.39 0.40 -25.76
N GLY A 467 18.18 1.37 -25.30
CA GLY A 467 19.05 2.18 -26.14
C GLY A 467 18.31 3.31 -26.86
N LEU A 468 17.10 3.65 -26.44
CA LEU A 468 16.27 4.74 -26.94
C LEU A 468 16.47 6.01 -26.10
N PRO A 469 16.10 7.21 -26.60
CA PRO A 469 16.12 8.43 -25.80
C PRO A 469 15.24 8.31 -24.55
N GLY A 470 15.79 8.62 -23.38
CA GLY A 470 15.05 8.67 -22.12
C GLY A 470 14.47 10.05 -21.83
N PRO A 471 13.78 10.25 -20.68
CA PRO A 471 13.10 11.51 -20.33
C PRO A 471 14.00 12.74 -20.39
N PHE A 472 15.30 12.56 -20.13
CA PHE A 472 16.28 13.63 -20.01
C PHE A 472 17.20 13.75 -21.25
N ALA A 473 16.81 13.18 -22.39
CA ALA A 473 17.63 13.16 -23.60
C ALA A 473 17.96 14.56 -24.17
N ASP A 474 17.03 15.50 -24.07
CA ASP A 474 17.09 16.80 -24.77
C ASP A 474 17.29 18.01 -23.85
N LEU A 475 17.60 17.78 -22.57
CA LEU A 475 17.82 18.83 -21.58
C LEU A 475 18.92 19.84 -21.94
N LYS A 476 19.86 19.48 -22.82
CA LYS A 476 20.83 20.42 -23.43
C LYS A 476 20.17 21.62 -24.10
N GLY A 477 18.89 21.49 -24.46
CA GLY A 477 18.10 22.54 -25.08
C GLY A 477 17.59 23.59 -24.09
N LEU A 478 17.73 23.39 -22.77
CA LEU A 478 17.28 24.34 -21.75
C LEU A 478 18.15 25.58 -21.66
N ASN A 479 17.51 26.74 -21.56
CA ASN A 479 18.15 28.05 -21.48
C ASN A 479 17.83 28.74 -20.15
N HIS A 480 18.62 29.77 -19.81
CA HIS A 480 18.29 30.67 -18.71
C HIS A 480 16.86 31.21 -18.86
N GLY A 481 16.08 31.15 -17.79
CA GLY A 481 14.67 31.56 -17.78
C GLY A 481 13.66 30.46 -18.11
N ASP A 482 14.09 29.29 -18.61
CA ASP A 482 13.17 28.16 -18.80
C ASP A 482 12.65 27.66 -17.44
N GLN A 483 11.41 27.16 -17.43
CA GLN A 483 10.75 26.70 -16.21
C GLN A 483 10.86 25.19 -16.02
N ILE A 484 11.14 24.80 -14.78
CA ILE A 484 10.94 23.45 -14.26
C ILE A 484 9.80 23.55 -13.24
N ILE A 485 8.77 22.74 -13.39
CA ILE A 485 7.61 22.76 -12.50
C ILE A 485 7.51 21.40 -11.82
N VAL A 486 7.53 21.40 -10.49
CA VAL A 486 7.20 20.22 -9.69
C VAL A 486 5.75 20.38 -9.24
N HIS A 487 4.94 19.39 -9.55
CA HIS A 487 3.55 19.30 -9.11
C HIS A 487 3.48 18.36 -7.92
N LEU A 488 2.78 18.76 -6.86
CA LEU A 488 2.49 17.92 -5.71
C LEU A 488 1.04 18.18 -5.30
N PHE A 489 0.17 17.18 -5.48
CA PHE A 489 -1.29 17.36 -5.39
C PHE A 489 -1.75 18.53 -6.28
N ASP A 490 -2.51 19.48 -5.73
CA ASP A 490 -3.01 20.67 -6.43
C ASP A 490 -2.01 21.86 -6.43
N GLN A 491 -0.79 21.67 -5.94
CA GLN A 491 0.22 22.72 -5.84
C GLN A 491 1.31 22.61 -6.91
N GLN A 492 1.80 23.78 -7.35
CA GLN A 492 2.88 23.91 -8.31
C GLN A 492 4.06 24.66 -7.69
N TYR A 493 5.24 24.07 -7.81
CA TYR A 493 6.52 24.64 -7.39
C TYR A 493 7.32 24.95 -8.65
N ILE A 494 7.38 26.24 -8.98
CA ILE A 494 7.97 26.71 -10.23
C ILE A 494 9.40 27.16 -9.95
N PHE A 495 10.34 26.51 -10.62
CA PHE A 495 11.75 26.84 -10.63
C PHE A 495 12.14 27.42 -11.99
N GLU A 496 13.08 28.36 -11.96
CA GLU A 496 13.62 28.97 -13.16
C GLU A 496 15.07 28.54 -13.35
N ILE A 497 15.43 28.09 -14.55
CA ILE A 497 16.81 27.74 -14.88
C ILE A 497 17.68 28.99 -14.76
N GLN A 498 18.61 28.97 -13.82
CA GLN A 498 19.58 30.05 -13.62
C GLN A 498 20.93 29.76 -14.25
N ASN A 499 21.37 28.51 -14.27
CA ASN A 499 22.67 28.13 -14.82
C ASN A 499 22.65 26.70 -15.36
N SER A 500 23.37 26.49 -16.47
CA SER A 500 23.71 25.18 -17.00
C SER A 500 25.22 25.08 -17.10
N ARG A 501 25.82 24.06 -16.47
CA ARG A 501 27.26 23.81 -16.47
C ARG A 501 27.58 22.39 -16.92
N MET A 502 28.76 21.89 -16.61
CA MET A 502 29.22 20.58 -17.06
C MET A 502 30.18 20.09 -15.98
N VAL A 503 29.93 18.92 -15.40
CA VAL A 503 30.66 18.42 -14.21
C VAL A 503 31.05 16.97 -14.37
N ARG A 504 32.05 16.55 -13.60
CA ARG A 504 32.46 15.14 -13.51
C ARG A 504 31.65 14.42 -12.42
N PRO A 505 31.35 13.12 -12.57
CA PRO A 505 30.53 12.37 -11.61
C PRO A 505 30.98 12.43 -10.15
N TYR A 506 32.29 12.52 -9.91
CA TYR A 506 32.89 12.58 -8.56
C TYR A 506 32.96 14.01 -7.99
N THR A 507 32.50 15.03 -8.73
CA THR A 507 32.51 16.42 -8.27
C THR A 507 31.20 16.71 -7.56
N THR A 508 30.94 16.14 -6.40
CA THR A 508 29.60 16.15 -5.80
C THR A 508 29.24 17.45 -5.07
N ASN A 509 30.23 18.22 -4.62
CA ASN A 509 30.07 19.43 -3.81
C ASN A 509 29.04 20.45 -4.32
N PHE A 510 28.81 20.50 -5.63
CA PHE A 510 27.91 21.48 -6.22
C PHE A 510 26.43 21.10 -6.11
N ALA A 511 26.12 19.80 -5.95
CA ALA A 511 24.78 19.27 -5.80
C ALA A 511 24.27 19.40 -4.35
N PHE A 512 25.16 19.66 -3.39
CA PHE A 512 24.86 19.76 -1.96
C PHE A 512 25.23 21.13 -1.36
N GLN A 513 25.54 22.13 -2.20
CA GLN A 513 25.79 23.50 -1.75
C GLN A 513 24.48 24.22 -1.45
N SER A 514 24.20 24.43 -0.16
CA SER A 514 23.12 25.30 0.30
C SER A 514 23.37 26.74 -0.17
N MET A 515 22.42 27.30 -0.91
CA MET A 515 22.34 28.74 -1.19
C MET A 515 21.09 29.28 -0.52
N SER A 516 21.14 30.54 -0.07
CA SER A 516 20.07 31.23 0.66
C SER A 516 18.81 31.55 -0.18
N ARG A 517 18.67 30.94 -1.35
CA ARG A 517 17.50 30.99 -2.25
C ARG A 517 17.33 29.63 -2.94
N PRO A 518 16.08 29.19 -3.23
CA PRO A 518 15.84 27.94 -3.97
C PRO A 518 16.55 28.02 -5.33
N PHE A 519 17.46 27.07 -5.56
CA PHE A 519 18.33 27.03 -6.73
C PHE A 519 18.51 25.58 -7.14
N LEU A 520 18.30 25.28 -8.42
CA LEU A 520 18.58 23.99 -9.05
C LEU A 520 19.79 24.14 -10.00
N PRO A 521 20.96 23.52 -9.72
CA PRO A 521 22.05 23.46 -10.68
C PRO A 521 21.81 22.42 -11.78
N TYR A 522 22.29 22.65 -13.00
CA TYR A 522 22.24 21.66 -14.10
C TYR A 522 23.61 21.37 -14.75
N THR A 523 23.84 20.15 -15.28
CA THR A 523 24.98 19.81 -16.16
C THR A 523 24.80 18.93 -17.41
N HIS A 524 25.49 19.22 -18.54
CA HIS A 524 25.55 18.37 -19.76
C HIS A 524 26.95 18.22 -20.36
N HIS A 525 27.31 17.05 -20.93
CA HIS A 525 28.58 16.76 -21.64
C HIS A 525 28.34 15.76 -22.81
N LEU A 526 29.29 15.62 -23.75
CA LEU A 526 29.36 14.69 -24.90
C LEU A 526 30.79 14.09 -24.97
N SER A 527 30.89 12.81 -25.35
CA SER A 527 31.99 11.82 -25.16
C SER A 527 32.12 11.18 -23.75
N GLY A 528 31.35 10.11 -23.51
CA GLY A 528 31.55 9.15 -22.41
C GLY A 528 30.98 9.55 -21.05
N ILE A 529 29.79 8.99 -20.74
CA ILE A 529 29.16 8.89 -19.40
C ILE A 529 28.55 10.21 -18.90
N HIS A 530 27.29 10.51 -19.23
CA HIS A 530 26.64 11.79 -18.87
C HIS A 530 25.18 11.64 -18.43
N SER A 531 24.81 12.26 -17.29
CA SER A 531 23.85 13.40 -17.17
C SER A 531 23.23 13.55 -15.77
N ILE A 532 23.42 14.66 -15.04
CA ILE A 532 22.77 14.85 -13.73
C ILE A 532 22.39 16.33 -13.54
N PHE A 533 21.13 16.60 -13.17
CA PHE A 533 20.68 17.84 -12.50
C PHE A 533 20.90 17.67 -11.01
#